data_AF-A0A1V2H8J0-F1
#
_entry.id   AF-A0A1V2H8J0-F1
#
_cell.length_a   1.000
_cell.length_b   1.000
_cell.length_c   1.000
_cell.angle_alpha   90.00
_cell.angle_beta   90.00
_cell.angle_gamma   90.00
#
_symmetry.space_group_name_H-M   'P 1'
#
loop_
_entity.id
_entity.type
_entity.pdbx_description
1 polymer ?
#
loop_
_entity_poly.entity_id
_entity_poly.type
_entity_poly.pdbx_seq_one_letter_code
_entity_poly.pdbx_strand_id
1 'polypeptide(L)' 'MDAYEFSKALRVIRWSFIEAAGQLNLADSTIRKMATGHSKVPEDIAVWLRAYADDVAAARNRHPPPRRPGRPLS' A
#
# COMPACT_ATOMS: atom_id res chain seq x y z
N MET A 1 -5.00 -0.18 -12.29
CA MET A 1 -3.91 0.23 -11.38
C MET A 1 -2.58 -0.29 -11.92
N ASP A 2 -1.55 0.54 -12.00
CA ASP A 2 -0.21 0.12 -12.43
C ASP A 2 0.66 -0.39 -11.26
N ALA A 3 1.87 -0.88 -11.57
CA ALA A 3 2.79 -1.43 -10.58
C ALA A 3 3.29 -0.40 -9.55
N TYR A 4 3.42 0.87 -9.97
CA TYR A 4 3.84 1.96 -9.11
C TYR A 4 2.72 2.30 -8.12
N GLU A 5 1.49 2.45 -8.60
CA GLU A 5 0.30 2.68 -7.78
C GLU A 5 0.08 1.53 -6.78
N PHE A 6 0.23 0.28 -7.23
CA PHE A 6 0.10 -0.90 -6.36
C PHE A 6 1.14 -0.87 -5.24
N SER A 7 2.42 -0.68 -5.58
CA SER A 7 3.50 -0.59 -4.59
C SER A 7 3.32 0.59 -3.62
N LYS A 8 2.81 1.72 -4.11
CA LYS A 8 2.48 2.89 -3.30
C LYS A 8 1.35 2.58 -2.32
N ALA A 9 0.28 1.91 -2.76
CA ALA A 9 -0.83 1.51 -1.91
C ALA A 9 -0.37 0.61 -0.76
N LEU A 10 0.42 -0.43 -1.06
CA LEU A 10 0.99 -1.31 -0.04
C LEU A 10 1.83 -0.54 0.98
N ARG A 11 2.62 0.45 0.55
CA ARG A 11 3.41 1.30 1.44
C ARG A 11 2.54 2.19 2.34
N VAL A 12 1.46 2.76 1.81
CA VAL A 12 0.52 3.58 2.60
C VAL A 12 -0.09 2.75 3.72
N ILE A 13 -0.59 1.57 3.35
CA ILE A 13 -1.22 0.57 4.23
C ILE A 13 -0.18 -0.03 5.21
N ARG A 14 1.10 -0.04 4.83
CA ARG A 14 2.22 -0.70 5.52
C ARG A 14 2.16 -2.23 5.49
N TRP A 15 1.71 -2.79 4.38
CA TRP A 15 1.83 -4.22 4.15
C TRP A 15 3.18 -4.57 3.52
N SER A 16 3.82 -5.58 4.10
CA SER A 16 4.83 -6.38 3.40
C SER A 16 4.18 -7.21 2.28
N PHE A 17 4.99 -7.76 1.37
CA PHE A 17 4.48 -8.64 0.33
C PHE A 17 3.85 -9.93 0.89
N ILE A 18 4.36 -10.44 2.00
CA ILE A 18 3.83 -11.62 2.68
C ILE A 18 2.44 -11.32 3.27
N GLU A 19 2.28 -10.17 3.91
CA GLU A 19 0.98 -9.76 4.45
C GLU A 19 -0.02 -9.52 3.31
N ALA A 20 0.37 -8.82 2.25
CA ALA A 20 -0.48 -8.61 1.09
C ALA A 20 -0.91 -9.93 0.44
N ALA A 21 0.00 -10.90 0.35
CA ALA A 21 -0.28 -12.25 -0.15
C ALA A 21 -1.35 -12.96 0.70
N GLY A 22 -1.20 -12.90 2.04
CA GLY A 22 -2.18 -13.48 2.96
C GLY A 22 -3.56 -12.80 2.88
N GLN A 23 -3.60 -11.47 2.80
CA GLN A 23 -4.84 -10.69 2.77
C GLN A 23 -5.59 -10.81 1.44
N LEU A 24 -4.86 -10.91 0.33
CA LEU A 24 -5.44 -11.05 -1.01
C LEU A 24 -5.63 -12.52 -1.43
N ASN A 25 -5.24 -13.47 -0.57
CA ASN A 25 -5.25 -14.91 -0.86
C ASN A 25 -4.53 -15.25 -2.18
N LEU A 26 -3.34 -14.66 -2.36
CA LEU A 26 -2.47 -14.84 -3.52
C LEU A 26 -1.10 -15.36 -3.08
N ALA A 27 -0.34 -15.94 -4.00
CA ALA A 27 1.06 -16.28 -3.74
C ALA A 27 1.93 -15.02 -3.63
N ASP A 28 2.94 -15.03 -2.74
CA ASP A 28 3.93 -13.94 -2.60
C ASP A 28 4.64 -13.62 -3.92
N SER A 29 4.93 -14.65 -4.73
CA SER A 29 5.52 -14.48 -6.06
C SER A 29 4.59 -13.70 -7.02
N THR A 30 3.28 -13.87 -6.91
CA THR A 30 2.29 -13.11 -7.69
C THR A 30 2.29 -11.65 -7.25
N ILE A 31 2.28 -11.38 -5.95
CA ILE A 31 2.35 -10.02 -5.40
C ILE A 31 3.62 -9.30 -5.86
N ARG A 32 4.78 -9.98 -5.82
CA ARG A 32 6.05 -9.41 -6.33
C ARG A 32 5.99 -9.09 -7.81
N LYS A 33 5.41 -9.97 -8.63
CA LYS A 33 5.23 -9.72 -10.08
C LYS A 33 4.33 -8.51 -10.34
N MET A 34 3.25 -8.35 -9.56
CA MET A 34 2.40 -7.16 -9.64
C MET A 34 3.16 -5.88 -9.25
N ALA A 35 3.92 -5.92 -8.15
CA ALA A 35 4.70 -4.77 -7.66
C ALA A 35 5.85 -4.37 -8.60
N THR A 36 6.38 -5.31 -9.39
CA THR A 36 7.48 -5.07 -10.35
C THR A 36 7.00 -4.83 -11.78
N GLY A 37 5.68 -4.88 -12.05
CA GLY A 37 5.12 -4.68 -13.38
C GLY A 37 5.24 -5.89 -14.32
N HIS A 38 5.68 -7.04 -13.82
CA HIS A 38 5.70 -8.29 -14.56
C HIS A 38 4.34 -9.00 -14.62
N SER A 39 3.36 -8.56 -13.82
CA SER A 39 1.96 -9.00 -13.89
C SER A 39 1.02 -7.82 -13.74
N LYS A 40 -0.14 -7.90 -14.37
CA LYS A 40 -1.22 -6.94 -14.13
C LYS A 40 -1.83 -7.17 -12.75
N VAL A 41 -2.30 -6.08 -12.14
CA VAL A 41 -3.16 -6.11 -10.96
C VAL A 41 -4.58 -6.34 -11.44
N PRO A 42 -5.29 -7.38 -10.97
CA PRO A 42 -6.72 -7.57 -11.23
C PRO A 42 -7.54 -6.34 -10.85
N GLU A 43 -8.56 -6.01 -11.64
CA GLU A 43 -9.30 -4.75 -11.49
C GLU A 43 -10.08 -4.68 -10.17
N ASP A 44 -10.63 -5.81 -9.72
CA ASP A 44 -11.30 -5.96 -8.42
C ASP A 44 -10.35 -5.64 -7.24
N ILE A 45 -9.14 -6.21 -7.27
CA ILE A 45 -8.08 -5.91 -6.30
C ILE A 45 -7.69 -4.44 -6.39
N ALA A 46 -7.55 -3.90 -7.61
CA ALA A 46 -7.16 -2.51 -7.81
C ALA A 46 -8.18 -1.53 -7.22
N VAL A 47 -9.48 -1.74 -7.48
CA VAL A 47 -10.58 -0.90 -6.96
C VAL A 47 -10.61 -0.95 -5.43
N TRP A 48 -10.58 -2.16 -4.88
CA TRP A 48 -10.62 -2.36 -3.42
C TRP A 48 -9.39 -1.77 -2.72
N LEU A 49 -8.19 -2.06 -3.23
CA LEU A 49 -6.93 -1.63 -2.63
C LEU A 49 -6.76 -0.11 -2.67
N ARG A 50 -7.24 0.55 -3.74
CA ARG A 50 -7.20 2.01 -3.86
C ARG A 50 -8.05 2.67 -2.77
N ALA A 51 -9.31 2.25 -2.65
CA ALA A 51 -10.21 2.77 -1.62
C ALA A 51 -9.64 2.56 -0.21
N TYR A 52 -9.13 1.37 0.07
CA TYR A 52 -8.54 1.07 1.38
C TYR A 52 -7.28 1.88 1.68
N ALA A 53 -6.39 2.07 0.69
CA ALA A 53 -5.21 2.90 0.86
C ALA A 53 -5.57 4.37 1.13
N ASP A 54 -6.58 4.91 0.44
CA ASP A 54 -7.07 6.27 0.65
C ASP A 54 -7.64 6.45 2.07
N ASP A 55 -8.42 5.48 2.56
CA ASP A 55 -8.94 5.49 3.94
C ASP A 55 -7.82 5.46 4.99
N VAL A 56 -6.81 4.61 4.80
CA VAL A 56 -5.65 4.54 5.71
C VAL A 56 -4.85 5.84 5.70
N ALA A 57 -4.65 6.45 4.52
CA ALA A 57 -4.00 7.75 4.40
C ALA A 57 -4.80 8.84 5.13
N ALA A 58 -6.11 8.89 4.93
CA ALA A 58 -7.00 9.84 5.59
C ALA A 58 -7.00 9.67 7.12
N ALA A 59 -7.03 8.43 7.62
CA ALA A 59 -6.93 8.15 9.05
C ALA A 59 -5.58 8.61 9.64
N ARG A 60 -4.47 8.37 8.93
CA ARG A 60 -3.15 8.83 9.37
C ARG A 60 -3.01 10.36 9.34
N ASN A 61 -3.65 11.04 8.39
CA ASN A 61 -3.67 12.51 8.35
C ASN A 61 -4.50 13.11 9.49
N ARG A 62 -5.59 12.44 9.92
CA ARG A 62 -6.36 12.82 11.11
C ARG A 62 -5.58 12.61 12.42
N HIS A 63 -4.73 11.59 12.46
CA HIS A 63 -3.91 11.25 13.62
C HIS A 63 -2.41 11.22 13.24
N PRO A 64 -1.81 12.37 12.93
CA PRO A 64 -0.41 12.40 12.53
C PRO A 64 0.47 11.90 13.68
N PRO A 65 1.56 11.19 13.40
CA PRO A 65 2.46 10.73 14.45
C PRO A 65 2.98 11.96 15.25
N PRO A 66 3.11 11.83 16.58
CA PRO A 66 3.59 12.92 17.40
C PRO A 66 4.95 13.39 16.89
N ARG A 67 5.09 14.70 16.66
CA ARG A 67 6.36 15.30 16.28
C ARG A 67 7.29 15.18 17.48
N ARG A 68 8.50 14.65 17.29
CA ARG A 68 9.54 14.77 18.33
C ARG A 68 9.75 16.26 18.62
N PRO A 69 9.67 16.72 19.88
CA PRO A 69 10.04 18.08 20.22
C PRO A 69 11.50 18.32 19.82
N GLY A 70 11.79 19.46 19.18
CA GLY A 70 13.17 19.92 18.94
C GLY A 70 13.80 19.63 17.57
N ARG A 71 13.05 19.21 16.54
CA ARG A 71 13.60 19.16 15.16
C ARG A 71 13.30 20.47 14.43
N PRO A 72 14.30 21.33 14.12
CA PRO A 72 14.08 22.50 13.29
C PRO A 72 13.68 22.09 11.87
N LEU A 73 12.85 22.93 11.23
CA LEU A 73 12.48 22.80 9.82
C LEU A 73 13.76 23.09 9.00
N SER A 74 14.20 22.11 8.21
CA SER A 74 15.19 22.32 7.15
C SER A 74 14.49 22.30 5.80
#